data_AF-A0A841PT45-F1
#
_entry.id   AF-A0A841PT45-F1
#
_cell.length_a   1.000
_cell.length_b   1.000
_cell.length_c   1.000
_cell.angle_alpha   90.00
_cell.angle_beta   90.00
_cell.angle_gamma   90.00
#
_symmetry.space_group_name_H-M   'P 1'
#
loop_
_entity.id
_entity.type
_entity.pdbx_description
1 polymer ?
#
loop_
_entity_poly.entity_id
_entity_poly.type
_entity_poly.pdbx_seq_one_letter_code
_entity_poly.pdbx_strand_id
1 'polypeptide(L)' 'MSLQIEEKEANAFAMALLMPEGLVRKQVAKYINDEHGIDQENDENIKKLADLFQVSEQLMLIRLSQLGYFESIYKKKYK' A
#
# COMPACT_ATOMS: atom_id res chain seq x y z
N MET A 1 20.29 20.22 -10.28
CA MET A 1 19.18 20.07 -9.31
C MET A 1 18.11 19.16 -9.91
N SER A 2 18.50 17.93 -10.28
CA SER A 2 17.69 16.98 -11.09
C SER A 2 17.55 15.59 -10.48
N LEU A 3 18.47 15.18 -9.60
CA LEU A 3 18.52 13.84 -8.99
C LEU A 3 17.25 13.46 -8.20
N GLN A 4 16.57 14.43 -7.60
CA GLN A 4 15.42 14.15 -6.71
C GLN A 4 14.14 13.72 -7.44
N ILE A 5 14.00 14.05 -8.72
CA ILE A 5 12.82 13.63 -9.51
C ILE A 5 13.03 12.22 -10.01
N GLU A 6 14.19 11.95 -10.61
CA GLU A 6 14.58 10.62 -11.12
C GLU A 6 14.58 9.57 -10.02
N GLU A 7 15.09 9.89 -8.82
CA GLU A 7 15.09 8.97 -7.67
C GLU A 7 13.66 8.63 -7.22
N LYS A 8 12.75 9.63 -7.19
CA LYS A 8 11.35 9.41 -6.85
C LYS A 8 10.63 8.53 -7.87
N GLU A 9 10.88 8.76 -9.15
CA GLU A 9 10.31 7.97 -10.24
C GLU A 9 10.86 6.55 -10.23
N ALA A 10 12.17 6.37 -10.04
CA ALA A 10 12.80 5.06 -9.91
C ALA A 10 12.24 4.28 -8.70
N ASN A 11 12.06 4.94 -7.56
CA ASN A 11 11.46 4.34 -6.38
C ASN A 11 9.99 3.95 -6.60
N ALA A 12 9.21 4.80 -7.28
CA ALA A 12 7.83 4.49 -7.66
C ALA A 12 7.76 3.30 -8.63
N PHE A 13 8.67 3.24 -9.59
CA PHE A 13 8.79 2.15 -10.55
C PHE A 13 9.19 0.83 -9.86
N ALA A 14 10.20 0.86 -8.98
CA ALA A 14 10.61 -0.30 -8.20
C ALA A 14 9.47 -0.81 -7.31
N MET A 15 8.70 0.07 -6.66
CA MET A 15 7.51 -0.33 -5.90
C MET A 15 6.46 -1.00 -6.78
N ALA A 16 6.23 -0.53 -8.01
CA ALA A 16 5.29 -1.15 -8.94
C ALA A 16 5.74 -2.53 -9.42
N LEU A 17 7.06 -2.75 -9.54
CA LEU A 17 7.65 -4.05 -9.87
C LEU A 17 7.57 -5.03 -8.71
N LEU A 18 7.95 -4.60 -7.50
CA LEU A 18 7.99 -5.44 -6.30
C LEU A 18 6.59 -5.76 -5.78
N MET A 19 5.68 -4.79 -5.83
CA MET A 19 4.32 -4.90 -5.31
C MET A 19 3.29 -4.50 -6.39
N PRO A 20 3.07 -5.36 -7.41
CA PRO A 20 2.13 -5.08 -8.48
C PRO A 20 0.71 -4.91 -7.93
N GLU A 21 0.00 -3.89 -8.39
CA GLU A 21 -1.33 -3.51 -7.87
C GLU A 21 -2.29 -4.71 -7.83
N GLY A 22 -2.46 -5.44 -8.93
CA GLY A 22 -3.39 -6.57 -8.99
C GLY A 22 -3.07 -7.67 -7.97
N LEU A 23 -1.79 -7.91 -7.68
CA LEU A 23 -1.38 -8.86 -6.65
C LEU A 23 -1.65 -8.33 -5.25
N VAL A 24 -1.31 -7.07 -4.97
CA VAL A 24 -1.58 -6.45 -3.67
C VAL A 24 -3.08 -6.48 -3.38
N ARG A 25 -3.92 -6.07 -4.34
CA ARG A 25 -5.39 -6.09 -4.18
C ARG A 25 -5.93 -7.48 -3.87
N LYS A 26 -5.43 -8.50 -4.56
CA LYS A 26 -5.83 -9.90 -4.34
C LYS A 26 -5.44 -10.38 -2.94
N GLN A 27 -4.27 -10.01 -2.45
CA GLN A 27 -3.80 -10.42 -1.12
C GLN A 27 -4.53 -9.65 -0.04
N VAL A 28 -4.76 -8.35 -0.21
CA VAL A 28 -5.58 -7.55 0.70
C VAL A 28 -6.96 -8.16 0.85
N ALA A 29 -7.66 -8.49 -0.24
CA ALA A 29 -8.98 -9.14 -0.17
C ALA A 29 -8.96 -10.53 0.49
N LYS A 30 -7.80 -11.19 0.58
CA LYS A 30 -7.65 -12.50 1.23
C LYS A 30 -7.36 -12.36 2.73
N TYR A 31 -6.58 -11.37 3.12
CA TYR A 31 -6.09 -11.20 4.50
C TYR A 31 -6.95 -10.24 5.31
N ILE A 32 -7.55 -9.25 4.66
CA ILE A 32 -8.39 -8.23 5.26
C ILE A 32 -9.82 -8.55 4.83
N ASN A 33 -10.56 -9.23 5.71
CA ASN A 33 -12.00 -9.38 5.55
C ASN A 33 -12.63 -7.99 5.74
N ASP A 34 -13.57 -7.63 4.86
CA ASP A 34 -14.21 -6.30 4.75
C ASP A 34 -14.83 -5.75 6.05
N GLU A 35 -14.95 -6.58 7.09
CA GLU A 35 -15.63 -6.25 8.33
C GLU A 35 -14.83 -5.33 9.27
N HIS A 36 -13.49 -5.27 9.17
CA HIS A 36 -12.66 -4.55 10.17
C HIS A 36 -11.71 -3.48 9.58
N GLY A 37 -11.65 -3.30 8.25
CA GLY A 37 -10.73 -2.35 7.63
C GLY A 37 -9.25 -2.67 7.89
N ILE A 38 -8.33 -1.81 7.42
CA ILE A 38 -6.91 -1.91 7.75
C ILE A 38 -6.60 -0.83 8.80
N ASP A 39 -6.15 -1.26 9.98
CA ASP A 39 -5.63 -0.34 11.01
C ASP A 39 -4.16 0.00 10.70
N GLN A 40 -3.83 1.28 10.54
CA GLN A 40 -2.48 1.71 10.20
C GLN A 40 -1.47 1.48 11.32
N GLU A 41 -1.90 1.41 12.58
CA GLU A 41 -0.98 1.48 13.72
C GLU A 41 -0.60 0.11 14.27
N ASN A 42 -1.38 -0.95 14.03
CA ASN A 42 -1.11 -2.25 14.66
C ASN A 42 -1.66 -3.48 13.93
N ASP A 43 -1.82 -3.40 12.61
CA ASP A 43 -2.41 -4.51 11.87
C ASP A 43 -1.36 -5.56 11.48
N GLU A 44 -1.43 -6.74 12.11
CA GLU A 44 -0.66 -7.93 11.74
C GLU A 44 -0.78 -8.28 10.25
N ASN A 45 -1.86 -7.87 9.58
CA ASN A 45 -2.05 -8.07 8.15
C ASN A 45 -1.06 -7.23 7.32
N ILE A 46 -0.68 -6.04 7.77
CA ILE A 46 0.33 -5.21 7.09
C ILE A 46 1.67 -5.92 7.13
N LYS A 47 2.03 -6.48 8.29
CA LYS A 47 3.26 -7.28 8.44
C LYS A 47 3.24 -8.52 7.55
N LYS A 48 2.15 -9.29 7.54
CA LYS A 48 1.99 -10.46 6.67
C LYS A 48 2.11 -10.11 5.18
N LEU A 49 1.53 -8.98 4.77
CA LEU A 49 1.65 -8.48 3.40
C LEU A 49 3.11 -8.08 3.10
N ALA A 50 3.77 -7.34 4.00
CA ALA A 50 5.17 -6.94 3.83
C ALA A 50 6.08 -8.17 3.67
N ASP A 51 5.90 -9.18 4.52
CA ASP A 51 6.63 -10.45 4.45
C ASP A 51 6.35 -11.19 3.13
N LEU A 52 5.10 -11.21 2.65
CA LEU A 52 4.74 -11.86 1.38
C LEU A 52 5.46 -11.24 0.18
N PHE A 53 5.59 -9.92 0.16
CA PHE A 53 6.28 -9.19 -0.90
C PHE A 53 7.77 -8.97 -0.63
N GLN A 54 8.28 -9.46 0.50
CA GLN A 54 9.68 -9.32 0.93
C GLN A 54 10.15 -7.86 0.97
N VAL A 55 9.30 -6.98 1.49
CA VAL A 55 9.57 -5.54 1.66
C VAL A 55 9.45 -5.12 3.12
N SER A 56 9.88 -3.91 3.46
CA SER A 56 9.62 -3.35 4.79
C SER A 56 8.15 -3.02 4.98
N GLU A 57 7.67 -3.08 6.23
CA GLU A 57 6.31 -2.65 6.60
C GLU A 57 6.03 -1.20 6.17
N GLN A 58 7.03 -0.32 6.26
CA GLN A 58 6.95 1.06 5.79
C GLN A 58 6.66 1.16 4.28
N LEU A 59 7.33 0.36 3.45
CA LEU A 59 7.08 0.33 2.01
C LEU A 59 5.68 -0.23 1.71
N MET A 60 5.24 -1.24 2.46
CA MET A 60 3.89 -1.78 2.32
C MET A 60 2.83 -0.73 2.71
N LEU A 61 3.03 0.00 3.80
CA LEU A 61 2.15 1.11 4.22
C LEU A 61 2.03 2.19 3.13
N ILE A 62 3.17 2.62 2.57
CA ILE A 62 3.19 3.58 1.46
C ILE A 62 2.40 3.02 0.27
N ARG A 63 2.61 1.75 -0.07
CA ARG A 63 1.93 1.11 -1.20
C ARG A 63 0.42 1.01 -1.00
N LEU A 64 -0.03 0.60 0.18
CA LEU A 64 -1.44 0.51 0.53
C LEU A 64 -2.10 1.89 0.55
N SER A 65 -1.39 2.92 1.02
CA SER A 65 -1.83 4.32 0.95
C SER A 65 -2.02 4.79 -0.50
N GLN A 66 -1.05 4.54 -1.37
CA GLN A 66 -1.15 4.85 -2.81
C GLN A 66 -2.32 4.15 -3.50
N LEU A 67 -2.68 2.95 -3.04
CA LEU A 67 -3.80 2.16 -3.57
C LEU A 67 -5.16 2.52 -2.94
N GLY A 68 -5.19 3.44 -1.97
CA GLY A 68 -6.40 3.96 -1.35
C GLY A 68 -6.94 3.14 -0.17
N TYR A 69 -6.15 2.22 0.40
CA TYR A 69 -6.61 1.35 1.48
C TYR A 69 -6.69 2.03 2.86
N PHE A 70 -6.16 3.24 2.97
CA PHE A 70 -6.20 4.04 4.20
C PHE A 70 -7.00 5.35 4.04
N GLU A 71 -7.63 5.58 2.88
CA GLU A 71 -8.48 6.76 2.69
C GLU A 71 -9.85 6.54 3.35
N SER A 72 -10.04 7.02 4.58
CA SER A 72 -11.38 7.35 5.09
C SER A 72 -11.35 8.53 6.07
N ILE A 73 -11.44 9.77 5.54
CA ILE A 73 -12.31 10.84 6.11
C ILE A 73 -12.65 12.04 5.19
N TYR A 74 -12.22 12.15 3.92
CA TYR A 74 -12.55 13.35 3.10
C TYR A 74 -13.21 13.15 1.72
N LYS A 75 -13.65 11.94 1.33
CA LYS A 75 -14.33 11.71 0.03
C LYS A 75 -15.82 11.31 0.12
N LYS A 76 -16.57 11.85 1.08
CA LYS A 76 -18.04 11.93 1.02
C LYS A 76 -18.50 13.39 0.89
N LYS A 77 -18.19 14.02 -0.25
CA LYS A 77 -18.98 15.14 -0.78
C LYS A 77 -18.74 15.20 -2.28
N TYR A 78 -19.83 15.13 -3.05
CA TYR A 78 -19.90 15.12 -4.53
C TYR A 78 -19.70 13.76 -5.21
N LYS A 79 -20.74 12.92 -5.16
CA LYS A 79 -21.51 12.56 -6.35
C LYS A 79 -22.96 12.28 -5.96
#